data_AF-A0A4Q6BQD4-F1
#
_entry.id   AF-A0A4Q6BQD4-F1
#
_cell.length_a   1.000
_cell.length_b   1.000
_cell.length_c   1.000
_cell.angle_alpha   90.00
_cell.angle_beta   90.00
_cell.angle_gamma   90.00
#
_symmetry.space_group_name_H-M   'P 1'
#
loop_
_entity.id
_entity.type
_entity.pdbx_description
1 polymer ?
#
loop_
_entity_poly.entity_id
_entity_poly.type
_entity_poly.pdbx_seq_one_letter_code
_entity_poly.pdbx_strand_id
1 'polypeptide(L)'
;MPTELEEFAKNFPGHAVPAELAKLLVFQNETGFETYSDGFGLYVDDKSGLRSWSAKPEFLDGLLPFAQATGGGSFYALWLDGSGRSLSETPVVVFGDEGGMHVVASNVKELMQLLALDVEPTIDHDGVSFYRADDYEPRPSLARFKDWLKAELGLDAPGEADRLVAAAQAQHKAAFDGWKSAHGV
;
A
#
# COMPACT_ATOMS: atom_id res chain seq x y z
N MET A 1 15.27 24.00 -0.13
CA MET A 1 14.10 23.20 0.26
C MET A 1 14.27 21.84 -0.38
N PRO A 2 14.04 20.74 0.33
CA PRO A 2 14.08 19.40 -0.25
C PRO A 2 12.99 19.27 -1.33
N THR A 3 13.25 18.49 -2.37
CA THR A 3 12.25 18.09 -3.36
C THR A 3 11.22 17.15 -2.74
N GLU A 4 10.04 17.02 -3.34
CA GLU A 4 8.99 16.12 -2.85
C GLU A 4 9.46 14.65 -2.76
N LEU A 5 10.32 14.22 -3.70
CA LEU A 5 10.92 12.88 -3.65
C LEU A 5 11.92 12.73 -2.49
N GLU A 6 12.70 13.77 -2.17
CA GLU A 6 13.61 13.76 -1.01
C GLU A 6 12.84 13.73 0.32
N GLU A 7 11.67 14.39 0.38
CA GLU A 7 10.77 14.28 1.53
C GLU A 7 10.15 12.89 1.63
N PHE A 8 9.61 12.36 0.53
CA PHE A 8 9.02 11.02 0.49
C PHE A 8 10.03 9.91 0.81
N ALA A 9 11.30 10.10 0.46
CA ALA A 9 12.37 9.16 0.78
C ALA A 9 12.56 8.95 2.30
N LYS A 10 12.09 9.88 3.15
CA LYS A 10 12.15 9.74 4.61
C LYS A 10 11.33 8.56 5.14
N ASN A 11 10.32 8.10 4.40
CA ASN A 11 9.55 6.90 4.74
C ASN A 11 10.40 5.61 4.69
N PHE A 12 11.55 5.64 4.01
CA PHE A 12 12.38 4.46 3.72
C PHE A 12 13.81 4.58 4.26
N PRO A 13 14.00 4.79 5.58
CA PRO A 13 15.31 5.02 6.17
C PRO A 13 16.24 3.83 5.91
N GLY A 14 17.43 4.09 5.34
CA GLY A 14 18.41 3.05 5.02
C GLY A 14 18.13 2.27 3.73
N HIS A 15 17.09 2.63 2.98
CA HIS A 15 16.70 1.98 1.73
C HIS A 15 16.54 2.98 0.58
N ALA A 16 16.68 2.49 -0.65
CA ALA A 16 16.26 3.26 -1.81
C ALA A 16 14.73 3.22 -1.93
N VAL A 17 14.14 4.35 -2.34
CA VAL A 17 12.70 4.41 -2.68
C VAL A 17 12.43 3.42 -3.82
N PRO A 18 11.39 2.56 -3.74
CA PRO A 18 10.96 1.75 -4.87
C PRO A 18 10.76 2.62 -6.13
N ALA A 19 11.37 2.23 -7.25
CA ALA A 19 11.32 3.02 -8.48
C ALA A 19 9.87 3.24 -8.94
N GLU A 20 9.03 2.22 -8.74
CA GLU A 20 7.60 2.27 -8.99
C GLU A 20 6.91 3.37 -8.16
N LEU A 21 7.14 3.42 -6.85
CA LEU A 21 6.56 4.46 -5.98
C LEU A 21 7.09 5.85 -6.33
N ALA A 22 8.36 5.98 -6.69
CA ALA A 22 8.92 7.26 -7.13
C ALA A 22 8.23 7.77 -8.41
N LYS A 23 8.00 6.89 -9.39
CA LYS A 23 7.24 7.24 -10.60
C LYS A 23 5.78 7.59 -10.27
N LEU A 24 5.15 6.83 -9.36
CA LEU A 24 3.78 7.09 -8.93
C LEU A 24 3.65 8.43 -8.21
N LEU A 25 4.65 8.83 -7.43
CA LEU A 25 4.68 10.15 -6.78
C LEU A 25 4.67 11.26 -7.83
N VAL A 26 5.48 11.14 -8.90
CA VAL A 26 5.44 12.11 -10.00
C VAL A 26 4.06 12.17 -10.63
N PHE A 27 3.46 11.01 -10.94
CA PHE A 27 2.11 10.94 -11.49
C PHE A 27 1.08 11.62 -10.57
N GLN A 28 1.11 11.32 -9.28
CA GLN A 28 0.23 11.92 -8.28
C GLN A 28 0.42 13.44 -8.21
N ASN A 29 1.63 13.96 -8.29
CA ASN A 29 1.87 15.39 -8.22
C ASN A 29 1.32 16.12 -9.46
N GLU A 30 1.20 15.43 -10.59
CA GLU A 30 0.56 15.95 -11.80
C GLU A 30 -0.97 15.83 -11.79
N THR A 31 -1.54 14.83 -11.12
CA THR A 31 -2.98 14.56 -11.14
C THR A 31 -3.72 15.00 -9.88
N GLY A 32 -3.02 15.18 -8.77
CA GLY A 32 -3.58 15.38 -7.44
C GLY A 32 -3.71 14.10 -6.61
N PHE A 33 -3.74 14.28 -5.30
CA PHE A 33 -3.99 13.26 -4.28
C PHE A 33 -5.43 12.71 -4.40
N GLU A 34 -5.63 11.40 -4.22
CA GLU A 34 -6.94 10.71 -4.32
C GLU A 34 -7.66 10.82 -5.68
N THR A 35 -7.06 11.42 -6.71
CA THR A 35 -7.77 11.64 -7.98
C THR A 35 -7.75 10.45 -8.93
N TYR A 36 -6.99 9.39 -8.63
CA TYR A 36 -6.78 8.25 -9.53
C TYR A 36 -7.09 6.87 -8.92
N SER A 37 -7.24 6.81 -7.61
CA SER A 37 -7.69 5.63 -6.87
C SER A 37 -8.37 6.12 -5.61
N ASP A 38 -9.61 5.69 -5.39
CA ASP A 38 -10.44 6.12 -4.26
C ASP A 38 -9.74 5.84 -2.92
N GLY A 39 -9.74 6.84 -2.04
CA GLY A 39 -9.09 6.81 -0.72
C GLY A 39 -7.56 6.68 -0.70
N PHE A 40 -6.91 6.60 -1.86
CA PHE A 40 -5.48 6.36 -1.95
C PHE A 40 -4.68 7.62 -2.23
N GLY A 41 -3.53 7.74 -1.57
CA GLY A 41 -2.49 8.67 -1.98
C GLY A 41 -1.17 8.42 -1.25
N LEU A 42 -0.06 8.65 -1.96
CA LEU A 42 1.27 8.63 -1.38
C LEU A 42 1.47 9.85 -0.49
N TYR A 43 2.01 9.66 0.71
CA TYR A 43 2.32 10.77 1.63
C TYR A 43 3.57 10.47 2.47
N VAL A 44 4.13 11.51 3.09
CA VAL A 44 5.24 11.39 4.05
C VAL A 44 4.68 10.99 5.40
N ASP A 45 5.00 9.80 5.88
CA ASP A 45 4.46 9.22 7.11
C ASP A 45 5.47 9.32 8.26
N ASP A 46 4.99 9.70 9.45
CA ASP A 46 5.80 9.85 10.68
C ASP A 46 5.68 8.65 11.64
N LYS A 47 5.07 7.56 11.18
CA LYS A 47 4.68 6.35 11.91
C LYS A 47 3.67 6.58 13.03
N SER A 48 3.00 7.73 13.10
CA SER A 48 1.99 7.98 14.15
C SER A 48 0.85 6.98 14.11
N GLY A 49 0.31 6.68 12.92
CA GLY A 49 -0.71 5.64 12.73
C GLY A 49 -0.23 4.26 13.16
N LEU A 50 1.03 3.92 12.88
CA LEU A 50 1.62 2.64 13.28
C LEU A 50 1.84 2.52 14.80
N ARG A 51 2.16 3.63 15.48
CA ARG A 51 2.39 3.66 16.94
C ARG A 51 1.13 3.40 17.78
N SER A 52 -0.06 3.50 17.20
CA SER A 52 -1.30 3.10 17.87
C SER A 52 -1.39 1.58 18.06
N TRP A 53 -0.66 0.80 17.26
CA TRP A 53 -0.62 -0.67 17.31
C TRP A 53 0.43 -1.20 18.27
N SER A 54 1.63 -0.62 18.25
CA SER A 54 2.73 -1.00 19.15
C SER A 54 3.83 0.05 19.17
N ALA A 55 4.44 0.25 20.33
CA ALA A 55 5.61 1.11 20.51
C ALA A 55 6.95 0.36 20.45
N LYS A 56 6.95 -0.96 20.21
CA LYS A 56 8.17 -1.78 20.17
C LYS A 56 9.02 -1.39 18.95
N PRO A 57 10.31 -1.03 19.13
CA PRO A 57 11.19 -0.65 18.02
C PRO A 57 11.20 -1.66 16.87
N GLU A 58 11.21 -2.95 17.18
CA GLU A 58 11.33 -4.06 16.23
C GLU A 58 10.07 -4.19 15.35
N PHE A 59 8.91 -3.87 15.93
CA PHE A 59 7.65 -3.78 15.19
C PHE A 59 7.64 -2.56 14.27
N LEU A 60 8.05 -1.41 14.80
CA LEU A 60 8.07 -0.15 14.07
C LEU A 60 9.09 -0.16 12.93
N ASP A 61 10.26 -0.75 13.15
CA ASP A 61 11.35 -0.84 12.17
C ASP A 61 11.04 -1.89 11.10
N GLY A 62 10.23 -2.91 11.42
CA GLY A 62 9.78 -3.91 10.46
C GLY A 62 8.74 -3.40 9.44
N LEU A 63 8.27 -2.17 9.57
CA LEU A 63 7.22 -1.59 8.73
C LEU A 63 7.57 -0.19 8.25
N LEU A 64 7.34 0.05 6.96
CA LEU A 64 7.57 1.32 6.30
C LEU A 64 6.24 1.82 5.70
N PRO A 65 5.42 2.57 6.47
CA PRO A 65 4.21 3.19 5.94
C PRO A 65 4.54 4.19 4.83
N PHE A 66 3.71 4.25 3.79
CA PHE A 66 3.98 5.11 2.64
C PHE A 66 2.76 5.66 1.91
N ALA A 67 1.55 5.21 2.23
CA ALA A 67 0.35 5.63 1.53
C ALA A 67 -0.91 5.49 2.37
N GLN A 68 -1.89 6.33 2.08
CA GLN A 68 -3.23 6.23 2.62
C GLN A 68 -3.96 5.09 1.91
N ALA A 69 -4.76 4.33 2.63
CA ALA A 69 -5.60 3.28 2.08
C ALA A 69 -7.08 3.68 1.99
N THR A 70 -7.57 4.48 2.94
CA THR A 70 -8.97 4.93 3.00
C THR A 70 -9.04 6.35 3.56
N GLY A 71 -10.10 7.09 3.27
CA GLY A 71 -10.35 8.40 3.89
C GLY A 71 -10.48 8.39 5.43
N GLY A 72 -10.74 7.23 6.05
CA GLY A 72 -10.89 7.08 7.50
C GLY A 72 -9.58 7.01 8.33
N GLY A 73 -8.43 6.85 7.67
CA GLY A 73 -7.12 6.77 8.34
C GLY A 73 -6.42 5.41 8.26
N SER A 74 -6.99 4.44 7.52
CA SER A 74 -6.26 3.24 7.13
C SER A 74 -5.07 3.57 6.23
N PHE A 75 -4.00 2.78 6.30
CA PHE A 75 -2.77 3.04 5.55
C PHE A 75 -2.07 1.76 5.07
N TYR A 76 -1.28 1.90 4.01
CA TYR A 76 -0.41 0.86 3.48
C TYR A 76 1.02 1.01 4.01
N ALA A 77 1.66 -0.13 4.27
CA ALA A 77 3.08 -0.20 4.63
C ALA A 77 3.79 -1.34 3.89
N LEU A 78 5.09 -1.17 3.64
CA LEU A 78 5.95 -2.29 3.26
C LEU A 78 6.36 -3.06 4.51
N TRP A 79 6.23 -4.38 4.50
CA TRP A 79 6.64 -5.25 5.60
C TRP A 79 8.02 -5.87 5.35
N LEU A 80 9.02 -5.41 6.10
CA LEU A 80 10.38 -5.93 6.05
C LEU A 80 10.45 -7.32 6.69
N ASP A 81 10.15 -8.34 5.89
CA ASP A 81 10.10 -9.75 6.29
C ASP A 81 11.46 -10.39 6.61
N GLY A 82 12.55 -9.62 6.61
CA GLY A 82 13.91 -10.09 6.88
C GLY A 82 14.56 -10.87 5.71
N SER A 83 13.90 -10.99 4.56
CA SER A 83 14.44 -11.72 3.39
C SER A 83 15.59 -10.99 2.69
N GLY A 84 15.81 -9.71 2.98
CA GLY A 84 16.83 -8.87 2.31
C GLY A 84 16.50 -8.51 0.86
N ARG A 85 15.24 -8.73 0.43
CA ARG A 85 14.75 -8.30 -0.88
C ARG A 85 14.73 -6.78 -1.00
N SER A 86 14.74 -6.29 -2.24
CA SER A 86 14.54 -4.86 -2.50
C SER A 86 13.13 -4.45 -2.07
N LEU A 87 12.95 -3.19 -1.69
CA LEU A 87 11.64 -2.68 -1.26
C LEU A 87 10.55 -2.82 -2.34
N SER A 88 10.91 -2.82 -3.63
CA SER A 88 9.97 -3.08 -4.72
C SER A 88 9.36 -4.48 -4.65
N GLU A 89 10.09 -5.47 -4.13
CA GLU A 89 9.71 -6.89 -4.05
C GLU A 89 9.23 -7.31 -2.65
N THR A 90 9.10 -6.33 -1.74
CA THR A 90 8.65 -6.53 -0.37
C THR A 90 7.12 -6.57 -0.31
N PRO A 91 6.51 -7.46 0.48
CA PRO A 91 5.07 -7.52 0.64
C PRO A 91 4.49 -6.20 1.13
N VAL A 92 3.32 -5.84 0.61
CA VAL A 92 2.53 -4.70 1.07
C VAL A 92 1.46 -5.22 2.02
N VAL A 93 1.37 -4.56 3.16
CA VAL A 93 0.33 -4.80 4.17
C VAL A 93 -0.53 -3.56 4.33
N VAL A 94 -1.78 -3.78 4.74
CA VAL A 94 -2.73 -2.72 5.05
C VAL A 94 -3.09 -2.76 6.53
N PHE A 95 -3.26 -1.58 7.12
CA PHE A 95 -3.70 -1.35 8.48
C PHE A 95 -5.06 -0.70 8.45
N GLY A 96 -6.08 -1.35 9.02
CA GLY A 96 -7.43 -0.80 9.13
C GLY A 96 -7.57 0.11 10.34
N ASP A 97 -8.21 1.26 10.18
CA ASP A 97 -8.60 2.17 11.25
C ASP A 97 -9.66 1.57 12.20
N GLU A 98 -10.48 0.64 11.71
CA GLU A 98 -11.39 -0.20 12.51
C GLU A 98 -10.72 -1.46 13.10
N GLY A 99 -9.41 -1.64 12.87
CA GLY A 99 -8.66 -2.84 13.21
C GLY A 99 -8.32 -3.69 11.98
N GLY A 100 -7.66 -4.83 12.20
CA GLY A 100 -7.15 -5.68 11.12
C GLY A 100 -5.79 -5.24 10.56
N MET A 101 -4.96 -6.25 10.26
CA MET A 101 -3.66 -6.06 9.61
C MET A 101 -3.39 -7.24 8.69
N HIS A 102 -3.42 -6.97 7.38
CA HIS A 102 -3.45 -8.00 6.35
C HIS A 102 -2.43 -7.74 5.25
N VAL A 103 -1.87 -8.82 4.69
CA VAL A 103 -1.13 -8.75 3.43
C VAL A 103 -2.14 -8.54 2.30
N VAL A 104 -1.89 -7.54 1.45
CA VAL A 104 -2.73 -7.20 0.29
C VAL A 104 -2.04 -7.46 -1.05
N ALA A 105 -0.71 -7.40 -1.09
CA ALA A 105 0.06 -7.62 -2.32
C ALA A 105 1.44 -8.19 -2.00
N SER A 106 1.99 -9.00 -2.89
CA SER A 106 3.30 -9.63 -2.72
C SER A 106 4.45 -8.65 -2.97
N ASN A 107 4.17 -7.54 -3.64
CA ASN A 107 5.13 -6.52 -4.03
C ASN A 107 4.41 -5.20 -4.39
N VAL A 108 5.17 -4.13 -4.66
CA VAL A 108 4.63 -2.80 -4.99
C VAL A 108 3.82 -2.81 -6.29
N LYS A 109 4.20 -3.62 -7.29
CA LYS A 109 3.50 -3.68 -8.58
C LYS A 109 2.11 -4.28 -8.44
N GLU A 110 1.97 -5.33 -7.65
CA GLU A 110 0.68 -5.94 -7.33
C GLU A 110 -0.24 -4.96 -6.59
N LEU A 111 0.28 -4.14 -5.68
CA LEU A 111 -0.50 -3.04 -5.10
C LEU A 111 -0.98 -2.08 -6.21
N MET A 112 -0.10 -1.66 -7.13
CA MET A 112 -0.49 -0.73 -8.21
C MET A 112 -1.57 -1.29 -9.13
N GLN A 113 -1.60 -2.61 -9.32
CA GLN A 113 -2.70 -3.27 -10.00
C GLN A 113 -4.00 -3.09 -9.20
N LEU A 114 -4.00 -3.38 -7.89
CA LEU A 114 -5.17 -3.18 -7.03
C LEU A 114 -5.69 -1.74 -7.07
N LEU A 115 -4.81 -0.72 -7.08
CA LEU A 115 -5.21 0.69 -7.16
C LEU A 115 -5.99 1.01 -8.44
N ALA A 116 -5.74 0.28 -9.54
CA ALA A 116 -6.48 0.49 -10.79
C ALA A 116 -7.94 -0.02 -10.73
N LEU A 117 -8.32 -0.68 -9.63
CA LEU A 117 -9.72 -0.99 -9.34
C LEU A 117 -10.50 0.26 -8.92
N ASP A 118 -9.82 1.28 -8.39
CA ASP A 118 -10.43 2.53 -7.92
C ASP A 118 -11.48 2.30 -6.84
N VAL A 119 -11.08 1.63 -5.77
CA VAL A 119 -11.97 1.25 -4.66
C VAL A 119 -11.18 1.32 -3.36
N GLU A 120 -11.78 1.92 -2.34
CA GLU A 120 -11.27 1.84 -0.97
C GLU A 120 -11.37 0.39 -0.44
N PRO A 121 -10.29 -0.19 0.11
CA PRO A 121 -10.37 -1.49 0.77
C PRO A 121 -11.27 -1.41 2.00
N THR A 122 -12.18 -2.38 2.13
CA THR A 122 -12.85 -2.65 3.41
C THR A 122 -11.94 -3.56 4.23
N ILE A 123 -11.57 -3.12 5.43
CA ILE A 123 -10.59 -3.79 6.30
C ILE A 123 -11.23 -4.02 7.66
N ASP A 124 -11.21 -5.27 8.11
CA ASP A 124 -11.65 -5.64 9.46
C ASP A 124 -10.68 -6.66 10.07
N HIS A 125 -11.00 -7.20 11.25
CA HIS A 125 -10.16 -8.21 11.90
C HIS A 125 -10.04 -9.52 11.11
N ASP A 126 -11.02 -9.86 10.29
CA ASP A 126 -11.13 -11.14 9.59
C ASP A 126 -10.46 -11.09 8.21
N GLY A 127 -10.43 -9.93 7.56
CA GLY A 127 -9.82 -9.82 6.24
C GLY A 127 -9.81 -8.42 5.62
N VAL A 128 -9.57 -8.43 4.32
CA VAL A 128 -9.57 -7.26 3.44
C VAL A 128 -10.29 -7.62 2.16
N SER A 129 -11.15 -6.73 1.66
CA SER A 129 -11.88 -6.91 0.41
C SER A 129 -11.98 -5.60 -0.36
N PHE A 130 -12.16 -5.72 -1.68
CA PHE A 130 -12.28 -4.59 -2.60
C PHE A 130 -13.62 -4.66 -3.31
N TYR A 131 -14.61 -3.95 -2.77
CA TYR A 131 -15.97 -3.96 -3.29
C TYR A 131 -16.34 -2.61 -3.90
N ARG A 132 -16.74 -2.64 -5.17
CA ARG A 132 -17.28 -1.46 -5.85
C ARG A 132 -18.79 -1.36 -5.64
N ALA A 133 -19.25 -0.25 -5.07
CA ALA A 133 -20.66 0.02 -4.89
C ALA A 133 -21.40 0.22 -6.23
N ASP A 134 -22.73 0.03 -6.22
CA ASP A 134 -23.57 0.15 -7.42
C ASP A 134 -23.64 1.59 -7.95
N ASP A 135 -23.50 2.58 -7.07
CA ASP A 135 -23.47 4.02 -7.35
C ASP A 135 -22.05 4.57 -7.54
N TYR A 136 -21.08 3.69 -7.79
CA TYR A 136 -19.69 4.06 -8.00
C TYR A 136 -19.51 5.07 -9.15
N GLU A 137 -18.80 6.14 -8.83
CA GLU A 137 -18.29 7.10 -9.80
C GLU A 137 -16.76 7.05 -9.86
N PRO A 138 -16.17 6.76 -11.04
CA PRO A 138 -14.73 6.67 -11.18
C PRO A 138 -14.04 8.00 -10.87
N ARG A 139 -12.89 7.93 -10.21
CA ARG A 139 -12.07 9.11 -9.92
C ARG A 139 -11.63 9.79 -11.22
N PRO A 140 -11.52 11.13 -11.24
CA PRO A 140 -11.30 11.90 -12.47
C PRO A 140 -10.08 11.47 -13.30
N SER A 141 -9.03 10.99 -12.63
CA SER A 141 -7.77 10.59 -13.24
C SER A 141 -7.61 9.07 -13.40
N LEU A 142 -8.63 8.25 -13.09
CA LEU A 142 -8.54 6.79 -13.17
C LEU A 142 -8.14 6.29 -14.56
N ALA A 143 -8.76 6.83 -15.61
CA ALA A 143 -8.45 6.42 -16.98
C ALA A 143 -6.98 6.72 -17.33
N ARG A 144 -6.52 7.93 -16.97
CA ARG A 144 -5.12 8.35 -17.15
C ARG A 144 -4.16 7.45 -16.34
N PHE A 145 -4.56 7.03 -15.15
CA PHE A 145 -3.77 6.14 -14.30
C PHE A 145 -3.64 4.74 -14.90
N LYS A 146 -4.70 4.17 -15.47
CA LYS A 146 -4.64 2.88 -16.17
C LYS A 146 -3.73 2.94 -17.40
N ASP A 147 -3.83 3.99 -18.19
CA ASP A 147 -2.95 4.20 -19.35
C ASP A 147 -1.48 4.35 -18.93
N TRP A 148 -1.25 5.14 -17.87
CA TRP A 148 0.08 5.32 -17.28
C TRP A 148 0.65 4.01 -16.73
N LEU A 149 -0.15 3.23 -15.99
CA LEU A 149 0.23 1.95 -15.42
C LEU A 149 0.70 0.98 -16.52
N LYS A 150 -0.02 0.97 -17.64
CA LYS A 150 0.35 0.17 -18.81
C LYS A 150 1.63 0.68 -19.48
N ALA A 151 1.75 1.97 -19.70
CA ALA A 151 2.88 2.58 -20.41
C ALA A 151 4.19 2.52 -19.61
N GLU A 152 4.14 2.83 -18.32
CA GLU A 152 5.32 3.01 -17.47
C GLU A 152 5.80 1.73 -16.80
N LEU A 153 4.88 0.80 -16.54
CA LEU A 153 5.13 -0.41 -15.75
C LEU A 153 4.72 -1.70 -16.47
N GLY A 154 4.03 -1.60 -17.61
CA GLY A 154 3.56 -2.77 -18.37
C GLY A 154 2.43 -3.53 -17.68
N LEU A 155 1.76 -2.92 -16.69
CA LEU A 155 0.76 -3.57 -15.85
C LEU A 155 -0.66 -3.19 -16.31
N ASP A 156 -1.60 -4.11 -16.12
CA ASP A 156 -3.03 -3.86 -16.26
C ASP A 156 -3.72 -3.99 -14.89
N ALA A 157 -4.92 -3.41 -14.76
CA ALA A 157 -5.79 -3.71 -13.63
C ALA A 157 -6.00 -5.23 -13.49
N PRO A 158 -6.10 -5.76 -12.27
CA PRO A 158 -6.27 -7.19 -12.05
C PRO A 158 -7.67 -7.58 -12.54
N GLY A 159 -7.78 -8.78 -13.09
CA GLY A 159 -9.09 -9.32 -13.48
C GLY A 159 -10.01 -9.50 -12.27
N GLU A 160 -9.47 -9.99 -11.16
CA GLU A 160 -10.17 -10.19 -9.88
C GLU A 160 -9.24 -9.81 -8.73
N ALA A 161 -9.66 -8.85 -7.90
CA ALA A 161 -8.91 -8.39 -6.73
C ALA A 161 -8.59 -9.54 -5.77
N ASP A 162 -9.62 -10.33 -5.45
CA ASP A 162 -9.55 -11.42 -4.49
C ASP A 162 -8.52 -12.48 -4.90
N ARG A 163 -8.33 -12.74 -6.19
CA ARG A 163 -7.31 -13.69 -6.64
C ARG A 163 -5.89 -13.18 -6.38
N LEU A 164 -5.65 -11.89 -6.62
CA LEU A 164 -4.35 -11.27 -6.40
C LEU A 164 -4.04 -11.23 -4.89
N VAL A 165 -5.00 -10.79 -4.08
CA VAL A 165 -4.87 -10.78 -2.61
C VAL A 165 -4.69 -12.20 -2.07
N ALA A 166 -5.49 -13.17 -2.51
CA ALA A 166 -5.38 -14.55 -2.06
C ALA A 166 -4.03 -15.17 -2.43
N ALA A 167 -3.46 -14.85 -3.60
CA ALA A 167 -2.13 -15.29 -3.97
C ALA A 167 -1.05 -14.71 -3.04
N ALA A 168 -1.11 -13.40 -2.77
CA ALA A 168 -0.20 -12.73 -1.84
C ALA A 168 -0.32 -13.32 -0.41
N GLN A 169 -1.55 -13.55 0.05
CA GLN A 169 -1.81 -14.14 1.36
C GLN A 169 -1.35 -15.60 1.44
N ALA A 170 -1.56 -16.41 0.41
CA ALA A 170 -1.06 -17.78 0.35
C ALA A 170 0.47 -17.85 0.51
N GLN A 171 1.18 -16.83 0.01
CA GLN A 171 2.63 -16.76 0.11
C GLN A 171 3.13 -16.18 1.44
N HIS A 172 2.47 -15.15 1.97
CA HIS A 172 3.04 -14.31 3.03
C HIS A 172 2.28 -14.34 4.35
N LYS A 173 0.99 -14.68 4.37
CA LYS A 173 0.12 -14.50 5.53
C LYS A 173 0.61 -15.28 6.75
N ALA A 174 1.00 -16.54 6.59
CA ALA A 174 1.47 -17.36 7.72
C ALA A 174 2.74 -16.78 8.38
N ALA A 175 3.68 -16.29 7.57
CA ALA A 175 4.89 -15.65 8.08
C ALA A 175 4.58 -14.32 8.76
N PHE A 176 3.67 -13.54 8.17
CA PHE A 176 3.24 -12.26 8.73
C PHE A 176 2.48 -12.43 10.04
N ASP A 177 1.58 -13.41 10.13
CA ASP A 177 0.86 -13.73 11.37
C ASP A 177 1.81 -14.20 12.48
N GLY A 178 2.82 -15.01 12.14
CA GLY A 178 3.89 -15.38 13.06
C GLY A 178 4.69 -14.17 13.54
N TRP A 179 5.01 -13.25 12.64
CA TRP A 179 5.70 -12.00 12.95
C TRP A 179 4.87 -11.10 13.87
N LYS A 180 3.58 -10.88 13.57
CA LYS A 180 2.63 -10.13 14.41
C LYS A 180 2.57 -10.71 15.83
N SER A 181 2.37 -12.03 15.92
CA SER A 181 2.31 -12.77 17.19
C SER A 181 3.58 -12.59 18.02
N ALA A 182 4.77 -12.65 17.39
CA ALA A 182 6.05 -12.44 18.06
C ALA A 182 6.20 -11.01 18.61
N HIS A 183 5.52 -10.03 18.00
CA HIS A 183 5.50 -8.64 18.44
C HIS A 183 4.32 -8.31 19.36
N GLY A 184 3.42 -9.25 19.62
CA GLY A 184 2.28 -9.10 20.52
C GLY A 184 1.18 -8.20 19.99
N VAL A 185 0.99 -8.23 18.66
CA VAL A 185 -0.09 -7.57 17.92
C VAL A 185 -0.88 -8.57 17.08
#